data_AF-A0A8X7VYJ6-F1
#
_entry.id   AF-A0A8X7VYJ6-F1
#
_cell.length_a   1.000
_cell.length_b   1.000
_cell.length_c   1.000
_cell.angle_alpha   90.00
_cell.angle_beta   90.00
_cell.angle_gamma   90.00
#
_symmetry.space_group_name_H-M   'P 1'
#
loop_
_entity.id
_entity.type
_entity.pdbx_description
1 polymer ?
#
loop_
_entity_poly.entity_id
_entity_poly.type
_entity_poly.pdbx_seq_one_letter_code
_entity_poly.pdbx_strand_id
1 'polypeptide(L)'
;MSTTDYEDKELGLKLNLNHQEVIDAWSDRRQQPLWTDNSTLMAPTSALYSGEVPVMDEGRNTRREASVLRYKEKRQSRLFSKKIRYQVRKLNADKRPRFKGRFVKRETT
;
A
#
# COMPACT_ATOMS: atom_id res chain seq x y z
N MET A 1 -11.02 49.15 -28.74
CA MET A 1 -10.16 47.95 -28.69
C MET A 1 -8.85 48.35 -28.07
N SER A 2 -8.65 48.06 -26.77
CA SER A 2 -7.42 48.37 -26.06
C SER A 2 -6.83 47.07 -25.54
N THR A 3 -5.72 46.68 -26.16
CA THR A 3 -4.77 45.66 -25.72
C THR A 3 -3.94 46.25 -24.59
N THR A 4 -4.12 45.73 -23.37
CA THR A 4 -3.16 45.89 -22.29
C THR A 4 -2.90 44.50 -21.73
N ASP A 5 -1.81 43.90 -22.22
CA ASP A 5 -0.73 43.42 -21.38
C ASP A 5 -1.14 42.36 -20.35
N TYR A 6 -1.09 41.11 -20.83
CA TYR A 6 -0.84 39.93 -20.01
C TYR A 6 0.51 40.13 -19.30
N GLU A 7 0.47 40.71 -18.11
CA GLU A 7 1.55 40.59 -17.13
C GLU A 7 1.59 39.12 -16.68
N ASP A 8 2.36 38.31 -17.42
CA ASP A 8 2.77 36.98 -17.01
C ASP A 8 3.48 37.10 -15.66
N LYS A 9 2.70 36.88 -14.60
CA LYS A 9 3.19 36.73 -13.24
C LYS A 9 4.13 35.53 -13.24
N GLU A 10 5.41 35.80 -13.49
CA GLU A 10 6.54 34.93 -13.20
C GLU A 10 6.67 34.80 -11.68
N LEU A 11 5.63 34.29 -11.02
CA LEU A 11 5.71 33.73 -9.68
C LEU A 11 6.28 32.33 -9.83
N GLY A 12 7.50 32.26 -10.38
CA GLY A 12 8.35 31.09 -10.25
C GLY A 12 8.45 30.82 -8.76
N LEU A 13 7.71 29.80 -8.29
CA LEU A 13 7.76 29.32 -6.93
C LEU A 13 9.23 28.98 -6.66
N LYS A 14 9.95 29.91 -6.04
CA LYS A 14 11.36 29.77 -5.72
C LYS A 14 11.43 28.83 -4.52
N LEU A 15 11.25 27.54 -4.81
CA LEU A 15 11.31 26.44 -3.85
C LEU A 15 12.76 26.29 -3.40
N ASN A 16 13.19 27.15 -2.48
CA ASN A 16 14.46 27.00 -1.79
C ASN A 16 14.30 25.87 -0.78
N LEU A 17 14.72 24.66 -1.16
CA LEU A 17 14.76 23.51 -0.27
C LEU A 17 15.84 23.76 0.80
N ASN A 18 15.45 23.96 2.05
CA ASN A 18 16.40 24.09 3.15
C ASN A 18 17.01 22.71 3.46
N HIS A 19 18.18 22.45 2.87
CA HIS A 19 18.88 21.18 3.04
C HIS A 19 19.22 20.87 4.50
N GLN A 20 19.48 21.89 5.31
CA GLN A 20 19.84 21.70 6.72
C GLN A 20 18.64 21.18 7.52
N GLU A 21 17.46 21.76 7.32
CA GLU A 21 16.22 21.29 7.95
C GLU A 21 15.85 19.86 7.55
N VAL A 22 16.07 19.50 6.28
CA VAL A 22 15.82 18.13 5.81
C VAL A 22 16.77 17.13 6.48
N ILE A 23 18.05 17.50 6.62
CA ILE A 23 19.06 16.67 7.28
C ILE A 23 18.74 16.53 8.77
N ASP A 24 18.41 17.62 9.47
CA ASP A 24 18.10 17.59 10.90
C ASP A 24 16.83 16.78 11.17
N ALA A 25 15.77 16.98 10.38
CA ALA A 25 14.51 16.23 10.51
C ALA A 25 14.66 14.72 10.23
N TRP A 26 15.72 14.32 9.51
CA TRP A 26 16.06 12.91 9.26
C TRP A 26 17.19 12.39 10.15
N SER A 27 17.84 13.25 10.94
CA SER A 27 18.93 12.88 11.85
C SER A 27 18.40 12.12 13.08
N ASP A 28 17.20 12.46 13.56
CA ASP A 28 16.50 11.73 14.64
C ASP A 28 16.06 10.33 14.22
N ARG A 29 16.06 10.05 12.90
CA ARG A 29 15.84 8.71 12.34
C ARG A 29 17.12 7.85 12.39
N ARG A 30 18.09 8.18 13.25
CA ARG A 30 19.13 7.25 13.70
C ARG A 30 18.67 6.33 14.83
N GLN A 31 17.37 6.09 14.95
CA GLN A 31 16.91 4.89 15.61
C GLN A 31 17.18 3.71 14.68
N GLN A 32 18.25 3.01 15.01
CA GLN A 32 18.62 1.67 14.58
C GLN A 32 17.36 0.83 14.25
N PRO A 33 17.34 0.10 13.12
CA PRO A 33 16.19 -0.73 12.77
C PRO A 33 15.82 -1.65 13.94
N LEU A 34 14.54 -1.83 14.25
CA LEU A 34 14.05 -2.67 15.36
C LEU A 34 14.58 -4.14 15.31
N TRP A 35 15.11 -4.56 14.16
CA TRP A 35 15.76 -5.85 13.92
C TRP A 35 17.27 -5.87 14.24
N THR A 36 17.85 -4.75 14.72
CA THR A 36 19.25 -4.63 15.18
C THR A 36 19.38 -4.53 16.71
N ASP A 37 18.30 -4.81 17.45
CA ASP A 37 18.42 -5.17 18.85
C ASP A 37 19.13 -6.53 18.97
N ASN A 38 20.45 -6.50 19.04
CA ASN A 38 21.28 -7.68 19.32
C ASN A 38 21.21 -8.10 20.80
N SER A 39 20.58 -7.33 21.67
CA SER A 39 20.39 -7.66 23.09
C SER A 39 19.47 -8.87 23.24
N THR A 40 18.48 -9.01 22.35
CA THR A 40 17.57 -10.18 22.33
C THR A 40 18.24 -11.46 21.80
N LEU A 41 19.27 -11.36 20.96
CA LEU A 41 19.99 -12.53 20.40
C LEU A 41 21.04 -13.13 21.36
N MET A 42 21.43 -12.40 22.40
CA MET A 42 22.42 -12.84 23.41
C MET A 42 21.76 -13.28 24.73
N ALA A 43 20.44 -13.19 24.84
CA ALA A 43 19.71 -13.68 26.01
C ALA A 43 19.72 -15.23 26.02
N PRO A 44 19.95 -15.86 27.18
CA PRO A 44 19.92 -17.31 27.27
C PRO A 44 18.56 -17.84 26.79
N THR A 45 18.59 -18.90 25.99
CA THR A 45 17.42 -19.52 25.33
C THR A 45 16.29 -19.89 26.29
N SER A 46 16.57 -19.97 27.60
CA SER A 46 15.61 -20.18 28.66
C SER A 46 14.65 -19.00 28.91
N ALA A 47 15.01 -17.77 28.55
CA ALA A 47 14.15 -16.60 28.76
C ALA A 47 13.01 -16.48 27.71
N LEU A 48 13.14 -17.14 26.56
CA LEU A 48 12.18 -17.04 25.45
C LEU A 48 10.96 -17.97 25.61
N TYR A 49 11.02 -18.92 26.56
CA TYR A 49 9.94 -19.89 26.84
C TYR A 49 9.31 -19.65 28.23
N SER A 50 9.33 -18.43 28.75
CA SER A 50 8.60 -18.12 30.00
C SER A 50 7.17 -17.64 29.77
N GLY A 51 6.59 -17.80 28.57
CA GLY A 51 5.17 -17.50 28.32
C GLY A 51 4.74 -16.05 28.59
N GLU A 52 5.67 -15.17 28.94
CA GLU A 52 5.41 -13.76 29.21
C GLU A 52 5.19 -13.06 27.88
N VAL A 53 3.91 -12.84 27.56
CA VAL A 53 3.52 -12.01 26.43
C VAL A 53 4.02 -10.59 26.74
N PRO A 54 4.95 -10.03 25.95
CA PRO A 54 5.41 -8.67 26.17
C PRO A 54 4.19 -7.74 26.16
N VAL A 55 4.04 -6.95 27.21
CA VAL A 55 2.96 -5.97 27.36
C VAL A 55 2.98 -5.06 26.13
N MET A 56 2.04 -5.30 25.22
CA MET A 56 1.95 -4.53 23.99
C MET A 56 1.43 -3.13 24.33
N ASP A 57 2.26 -2.14 24.04
CA ASP A 57 1.94 -0.71 24.07
C ASP A 57 0.51 -0.44 23.53
N GLU A 58 -0.29 0.33 24.27
CA GLU A 58 -1.72 0.58 24.02
C GLU A 58 -1.98 1.11 22.60
N GLY A 59 -1.04 1.89 22.05
CA GLY A 59 -1.07 2.37 20.67
C GLY A 59 -0.99 1.26 19.61
N ARG A 60 -0.39 0.10 19.93
CA ARG A 60 -0.37 -1.09 19.06
C ARG A 60 -1.65 -1.91 19.19
N ASN A 61 -2.24 -1.99 20.37
CA ASN A 61 -3.50 -2.72 20.59
C ASN A 61 -4.67 -2.07 19.84
N THR A 62 -4.80 -0.73 19.92
CA THR A 62 -5.85 0.01 19.19
C THR A 62 -5.76 -0.16 17.66
N ARG A 63 -4.55 -0.11 17.09
CA ARG A 63 -4.32 -0.36 15.65
C ARG A 63 -4.69 -1.79 15.24
N ARG A 64 -4.39 -2.77 16.10
CA ARG A 64 -4.74 -4.17 15.90
C ARG A 64 -6.26 -4.35 15.93
N GLU A 65 -6.94 -3.79 16.92
CA GLU A 65 -8.39 -3.85 17.07
C GLU A 65 -9.10 -3.26 15.85
N ALA A 66 -8.71 -2.07 15.40
CA ALA A 66 -9.26 -1.45 14.18
C ALA A 66 -9.04 -2.33 12.94
N SER A 67 -7.86 -2.94 12.81
CA SER A 67 -7.55 -3.84 11.70
C SER A 67 -8.39 -5.12 11.73
N VAL A 68 -8.61 -5.69 12.92
CA VAL A 68 -9.45 -6.88 13.13
C VAL A 68 -10.92 -6.58 12.83
N LEU A 69 -11.43 -5.43 13.24
CA LEU A 69 -12.80 -5.00 12.91
C LEU A 69 -13.00 -4.89 11.41
N ARG A 70 -12.11 -4.16 10.71
CA ARG A 70 -12.13 -4.06 9.24
C ARG A 70 -12.05 -5.42 8.56
N TYR A 71 -11.23 -6.34 9.09
CA TYR A 71 -11.15 -7.71 8.60
C TYR A 71 -12.48 -8.45 8.75
N LYS A 72 -13.14 -8.36 9.92
CA LYS A 72 -14.44 -9.02 10.17
C LYS A 72 -15.51 -8.47 9.23
N GLU A 73 -15.64 -7.16 9.09
CA GLU A 73 -16.58 -6.51 8.16
C GLU A 73 -16.31 -6.93 6.70
N LYS A 74 -15.04 -6.91 6.28
CA LYS A 74 -14.64 -7.37 4.94
C LYS A 74 -14.93 -8.86 4.73
N ARG A 75 -14.83 -9.68 5.78
CA ARG A 75 -15.13 -11.11 5.73
C ARG A 75 -16.63 -11.35 5.57
N GLN A 76 -17.47 -10.62 6.29
CA GLN A 76 -18.93 -10.73 6.18
C GLN A 76 -19.45 -10.28 4.80
N SER A 77 -18.83 -9.26 4.21
CA SER A 77 -19.21 -8.72 2.89
C SER A 77 -18.60 -9.44 1.68
N ARG A 78 -17.97 -10.62 1.86
CA ARG A 78 -17.40 -11.37 0.74
C ARG A 78 -18.51 -11.87 -0.20
N LEU A 79 -18.35 -11.57 -1.49
CA LEU A 79 -19.21 -12.11 -2.55
C LEU A 79 -18.63 -13.45 -3.02
N PHE A 80 -19.34 -14.54 -2.73
CA PHE A 80 -18.97 -15.89 -3.19
C PHE A 80 -19.52 -16.22 -4.57
N SER A 81 -20.58 -15.54 -4.99
CA SER A 81 -21.11 -15.69 -6.34
C SER A 81 -20.19 -15.01 -7.36
N LYS A 82 -20.21 -15.52 -8.59
CA LYS A 82 -19.39 -15.00 -9.69
C LYS A 82 -19.84 -13.60 -10.09
N LYS A 83 -19.02 -12.58 -9.84
CA LYS A 83 -19.25 -11.19 -10.27
C LYS A 83 -18.43 -10.84 -11.51
N ILE A 84 -19.10 -10.48 -12.61
CA ILE A 84 -18.45 -9.96 -13.82
C ILE A 84 -18.22 -8.46 -13.66
N ARG A 85 -16.96 -8.03 -13.52
CA ARG A 85 -16.61 -6.60 -13.37
C ARG A 85 -16.54 -5.86 -14.71
N TYR A 86 -15.89 -6.47 -15.70
CA TYR A 86 -15.66 -5.85 -17.01
C TYR A 86 -16.58 -6.46 -18.05
N GLN A 87 -17.77 -5.89 -18.20
CA GLN A 87 -18.81 -6.40 -19.09
C GLN A 87 -18.34 -6.43 -20.56
N VAL A 88 -17.71 -5.35 -21.04
CA VAL A 88 -17.18 -5.27 -22.42
C VAL A 88 -16.19 -6.40 -22.71
N ARG A 89 -15.26 -6.70 -21.77
CA ARG A 89 -14.29 -7.80 -21.95
C ARG A 89 -14.97 -9.17 -21.96
N LYS A 90 -16.03 -9.36 -21.18
CA LYS A 90 -16.83 -10.59 -21.17
C LYS A 90 -17.54 -10.79 -22.52
N LEU A 91 -18.22 -9.76 -23.03
CA LEU A 91 -18.87 -9.80 -24.34
C LEU A 91 -17.86 -10.11 -25.46
N ASN A 92 -16.69 -9.47 -25.44
CA ASN A 92 -15.65 -9.73 -26.44
C ASN A 92 -15.10 -11.16 -26.33
N ALA A 93 -14.94 -11.70 -25.12
CA ALA A 93 -14.50 -13.07 -24.90
C ALA A 93 -15.54 -14.13 -25.31
N ASP A 94 -16.82 -13.78 -25.26
CA ASP A 94 -17.93 -14.64 -25.69
C ASP A 94 -18.07 -14.64 -27.22
N LYS A 95 -17.76 -13.52 -27.89
CA LYS A 95 -17.74 -13.43 -29.36
C LYS A 95 -16.53 -14.09 -30.03
N ARG A 96 -15.43 -14.30 -29.30
CA ARG A 96 -14.15 -14.78 -29.86
C ARG A 96 -14.23 -16.28 -30.19
N PRO A 97 -13.74 -16.75 -31.36
CA PRO A 97 -13.86 -18.15 -31.77
C PRO A 97 -13.09 -19.08 -30.84
N ARG A 98 -13.70 -20.24 -30.52
CA ARG A 98 -13.13 -21.25 -29.64
C ARG A 98 -13.14 -22.64 -30.27
N PHE A 99 -12.09 -23.42 -30.03
CA PHE A 99 -12.03 -24.86 -30.30
C PHE A 99 -11.65 -25.58 -29.01
N LYS A 100 -12.49 -26.53 -28.55
CA LYS A 100 -12.31 -27.23 -27.27
C LYS A 100 -12.04 -26.29 -26.07
N GLY A 101 -12.76 -25.16 -26.02
CA GLY A 101 -12.66 -24.16 -24.94
C GLY A 101 -11.51 -23.15 -25.08
N ARG A 102 -10.56 -23.36 -25.99
CA ARG A 102 -9.40 -22.48 -26.23
C ARG A 102 -9.70 -21.49 -27.34
N PHE A 103 -9.16 -20.29 -27.25
CA PHE A 103 -9.26 -19.33 -28.35
C PHE A 103 -8.39 -19.76 -29.53
N VAL A 104 -8.92 -19.61 -30.73
CA VAL A 104 -8.21 -19.86 -31.98
C VAL A 104 -8.04 -18.55 -32.76
N LYS A 105 -6.97 -18.45 -33.54
CA LYS A 105 -6.84 -17.38 -34.54
C LYS A 105 -7.73 -17.76 -35.72
N ARG A 106 -8.38 -16.77 -36.32
CA ARG A 106 -9.01 -17.00 -37.63
C ARG A 106 -7.86 -17.17 -38.63
N GLU A 107 -7.88 -18.27 -39.37
CA GLU A 107 -7.07 -18.45 -40.57
C GLU A 107 -7.29 -17.19 -41.42
N THR A 108 -6.23 -16.43 -41.70
CA THR A 108 -6.29 -15.30 -42.63
C THR A 108 -6.19 -15.91 -44.02
N THR A 109 -7.33 -16.25 -44.61
CA THR A 109 -7.43 -16.53 -46.05
C THR A 109 -7.36 -15.24 -46.83
#